data_AF-A0A0P9ES60-F1
#
_entry.id   AF-A0A0P9ES60-F1
#
_cell.length_a   1.000
_cell.length_b   1.000
_cell.length_c   1.000
_cell.angle_alpha   90.00
_cell.angle_beta   90.00
_cell.angle_gamma   90.00
#
_symmetry.space_group_name_H-M   'P 1'
#
loop_
_entity.id
_entity.type
_entity.pdbx_description
1 polymer ?
#
loop_
_entity_poly.entity_id
_entity_poly.type
_entity_poly.pdbx_seq_one_letter_code
_entity_poly.pdbx_strand_id
1 'polypeptide(L)'
;MPDNSMELIGNSRFKEAVNTQFARLLIENHCPENLLKKYFIQDYFFVLEDIKVLNKLIDISNDNYAEKFRRFKHIVENDEIKFFTDFFVKNNINSKNIELSTCTKEYINFMDEVINSNDFVLILSMLLAGEWIYLETFSNKNSQNDYINTWEKL
;
A
#
# COMPACT_ATOMS: atom_id res chain seq x y z
N MET A 1 -20.97 -13.07 -13.90
CA MET A 1 -20.74 -12.67 -12.51
C MET A 1 -20.49 -11.18 -12.52
N PRO A 2 -21.06 -10.39 -11.60
CA PRO A 2 -20.54 -9.04 -11.39
C PRO A 2 -19.03 -9.17 -11.12
N ASP A 3 -18.25 -8.26 -11.70
CA ASP A 3 -16.82 -8.21 -11.46
C ASP A 3 -16.61 -7.87 -9.98
N ASN A 4 -15.99 -8.77 -9.20
CA ASN A 4 -15.82 -8.61 -7.75
C ASN A 4 -15.11 -7.28 -7.41
N SER A 5 -14.27 -6.78 -8.30
CA SER A 5 -13.63 -5.46 -8.13
C SER A 5 -14.64 -4.30 -8.23
N MET A 6 -15.64 -4.41 -9.10
CA MET A 6 -16.67 -3.38 -9.26
C MET A 6 -17.59 -3.29 -8.03
N GLU A 7 -17.80 -4.39 -7.32
CA GLU A 7 -18.52 -4.38 -6.04
C GLU A 7 -17.71 -3.66 -4.95
N LEU A 8 -16.40 -3.92 -4.88
CA LEU A 8 -15.48 -3.21 -3.98
C LEU A 8 -15.50 -1.69 -4.26
N ILE A 9 -15.31 -1.29 -5.52
CA ILE A 9 -15.29 0.14 -5.93
C ILE A 9 -16.64 0.81 -5.73
N GLY A 10 -17.74 0.05 -5.89
CA GLY A 10 -19.10 0.54 -5.70
C GLY A 10 -19.42 0.88 -4.24
N ASN A 11 -18.71 0.28 -3.28
CA ASN A 11 -18.93 0.40 -1.84
C ASN A 11 -18.73 1.85 -1.34
N SER A 12 -19.61 2.32 -0.44
CA SER A 12 -19.52 3.68 0.09
C SER A 12 -18.24 3.91 0.90
N ARG A 13 -17.78 2.93 1.67
CA ARG A 13 -16.53 3.04 2.45
C ARG A 13 -15.31 3.14 1.55
N PHE A 14 -15.31 2.41 0.43
CA PHE A 14 -14.25 2.52 -0.57
C PHE A 14 -14.22 3.93 -1.17
N LYS A 15 -15.39 4.45 -1.55
CA LYS A 15 -15.52 5.83 -2.07
C LYS A 15 -15.09 6.88 -1.05
N GLU A 16 -15.35 6.68 0.23
CA GLU A 16 -14.85 7.55 1.30
C GLU A 16 -13.33 7.48 1.43
N ALA A 17 -12.75 6.28 1.38
CA ALA A 17 -11.31 6.06 1.50
C ALA A 17 -10.49 6.73 0.38
N VAL A 18 -10.98 6.70 -0.86
CA VAL A 18 -10.29 7.33 -2.01
C VAL A 18 -10.48 8.85 -2.07
N ASN A 19 -11.42 9.42 -1.30
CA ASN A 19 -11.77 10.85 -1.33
C ASN A 19 -11.41 11.60 -0.03
N THR A 20 -10.37 11.16 0.67
CA THR A 20 -9.94 11.83 1.90
C THR A 20 -9.35 13.22 1.62
N GLN A 21 -9.35 14.10 2.64
CA GLN A 21 -8.66 15.37 2.54
C GLN A 21 -7.16 15.20 2.27
N PHE A 22 -6.54 14.19 2.89
CA PHE A 22 -5.14 13.88 2.68
C PHE A 22 -4.85 13.53 1.20
N ALA A 23 -5.64 12.62 0.62
CA ALA A 23 -5.51 12.24 -0.78
C ALA A 23 -5.59 13.46 -1.71
N ARG A 24 -6.59 14.34 -1.51
CA ARG A 24 -6.72 15.57 -2.31
C ARG A 24 -5.50 16.48 -2.17
N LEU A 25 -5.05 16.75 -0.95
CA LEU A 25 -3.87 17.59 -0.71
C LEU A 25 -2.60 16.99 -1.32
N LEU A 26 -2.48 15.66 -1.33
CA LEU A 26 -1.34 14.97 -1.94
C LEU A 26 -1.38 15.09 -3.47
N ILE A 27 -2.53 14.84 -4.08
CA ILE A 27 -2.76 14.96 -5.53
C ILE A 27 -2.50 16.39 -6.00
N GLU A 28 -3.00 17.39 -5.27
CA GLU A 28 -2.86 18.81 -5.60
C GLU A 28 -1.47 19.38 -5.24
N ASN A 29 -0.58 18.56 -4.67
CA ASN A 29 0.74 18.96 -4.20
C ASN A 29 0.72 20.09 -3.15
N HIS A 30 -0.32 20.10 -2.29
CA HIS A 30 -0.52 21.05 -1.19
C HIS A 30 -0.37 20.41 0.19
N CYS A 31 0.08 19.15 0.26
CA CYS A 31 0.26 18.44 1.52
C CYS A 31 1.42 19.07 2.33
N PRO A 32 1.19 19.50 3.59
CA PRO A 32 2.26 20.01 4.45
C PRO A 32 3.40 18.99 4.60
N GLU A 33 4.65 19.45 4.50
CA GLU A 33 5.82 18.57 4.52
C GLU A 33 5.87 17.67 5.77
N ASN A 34 5.50 18.20 6.93
CA ASN A 34 5.45 17.45 8.18
C ASN A 34 4.37 16.35 8.16
N LEU A 35 3.24 16.59 7.50
CA LEU A 35 2.17 15.60 7.33
C LEU A 35 2.61 14.51 6.37
N LEU A 36 3.24 14.88 5.25
CA LEU A 36 3.79 13.94 4.28
C LEU A 36 4.85 13.02 4.90
N LYS A 37 5.78 13.59 5.68
CA LYS A 37 6.80 12.82 6.41
C LYS A 37 6.15 11.81 7.37
N LYS A 38 5.16 12.24 8.14
CA LYS A 38 4.43 11.35 9.07
C LYS A 38 3.73 10.23 8.33
N TYR A 39 3.11 10.51 7.19
CA TYR A 39 2.46 9.51 6.37
C TYR A 39 3.45 8.47 5.84
N PHE A 40 4.50 8.88 5.11
CA PHE A 40 5.47 7.93 4.55
C PHE A 40 6.24 7.13 5.61
N ILE A 41 6.45 7.72 6.80
CA ILE A 41 7.00 6.99 7.93
C ILE A 41 6.12 5.78 8.28
N GLN A 42 4.81 5.94 8.32
CA GLN A 42 3.88 4.85 8.67
C GLN A 42 3.65 3.91 7.48
N ASP A 43 3.53 4.46 6.29
CA ASP A 43 3.29 3.72 5.03
C ASP A 43 4.43 2.76 4.71
N TYR A 44 5.67 3.13 5.02
CA TYR A 44 6.81 2.23 4.92
C TYR A 44 6.61 0.90 5.67
N PHE A 45 5.98 0.92 6.85
CA PHE A 45 5.72 -0.31 7.59
C PHE A 45 4.59 -1.12 6.99
N PHE A 46 3.63 -0.49 6.31
CA PHE A 46 2.63 -1.22 5.54
C PHE A 46 3.28 -1.98 4.38
N VAL A 47 4.17 -1.33 3.62
CA VAL A 47 4.93 -1.96 2.53
C VAL A 47 5.77 -3.15 3.00
N LEU A 48 6.33 -3.09 4.22
CA LEU A 48 7.03 -4.24 4.80
C LEU A 48 6.09 -5.43 5.09
N GLU A 49 4.84 -5.16 5.44
CA GLU A 49 3.83 -6.20 5.63
C GLU A 49 3.35 -6.81 4.31
N ASP A 50 3.29 -6.04 3.22
CA ASP A 50 2.96 -6.58 1.90
C ASP A 50 3.92 -7.69 1.47
N ILE A 51 5.20 -7.60 1.85
CA ILE A 51 6.17 -8.67 1.62
C ILE A 51 5.74 -9.96 2.34
N LYS A 52 5.21 -9.87 3.57
CA LYS A 52 4.72 -11.06 4.31
C LYS A 52 3.47 -11.63 3.64
N VAL A 53 2.54 -10.77 3.23
CA VAL A 53 1.34 -11.16 2.47
C VAL A 53 1.72 -11.88 1.18
N LEU A 54 2.67 -11.33 0.43
CA LEU A 54 3.13 -11.89 -0.84
C LEU A 54 3.84 -13.22 -0.66
N ASN A 55 4.71 -13.36 0.35
CA ASN A 55 5.29 -14.66 0.70
C ASN A 55 4.19 -15.68 0.99
N LYS A 56 3.16 -15.29 1.76
CA LYS A 56 2.06 -16.18 2.07
C LYS A 56 1.30 -16.62 0.82
N LEU A 57 0.98 -15.69 -0.07
CA LEU A 57 0.29 -15.97 -1.33
C LEU A 57 1.14 -16.86 -2.25
N ILE A 58 2.47 -16.67 -2.30
CA ILE A 58 3.39 -17.54 -3.05
C ILE A 58 3.32 -18.97 -2.49
N ASP A 59 3.34 -19.14 -1.18
CA ASP A 59 3.37 -20.45 -0.53
C ASP A 59 2.08 -21.27 -0.73
N ILE A 60 0.92 -20.60 -0.74
CA ILE A 60 -0.39 -21.29 -0.78
C ILE A 60 -1.02 -21.33 -2.18
N SER A 61 -0.42 -20.64 -3.16
CA SER A 61 -0.95 -20.60 -4.52
C SER A 61 -0.35 -21.69 -5.41
N ASN A 62 -0.98 -21.95 -6.56
CA ASN A 62 -0.39 -22.79 -7.60
C ASN A 62 0.72 -22.03 -8.35
N ASP A 63 1.59 -22.75 -9.07
CA ASP A 63 2.77 -22.20 -9.73
C ASP A 63 2.48 -20.99 -10.65
N ASN A 64 1.34 -20.99 -11.34
CA ASN A 64 0.97 -19.91 -12.26
C ASN A 64 0.66 -18.60 -11.53
N TYR A 65 0.01 -18.66 -10.38
CA TYR A 65 -0.25 -17.46 -9.56
C TYR A 65 0.96 -17.08 -8.71
N ALA A 66 1.69 -18.06 -8.19
CA ALA A 66 2.91 -17.86 -7.40
C ALA A 66 3.92 -17.01 -8.18
N GLU A 67 4.09 -17.25 -9.47
CA GLU A 67 4.98 -16.45 -10.31
C GLU A 67 4.56 -14.97 -10.42
N LYS A 68 3.24 -14.69 -10.48
CA LYS A 68 2.75 -13.31 -10.49
C LYS A 68 3.05 -12.61 -9.17
N PHE A 69 2.85 -13.30 -8.05
CA PHE A 69 3.16 -12.75 -6.73
C PHE A 69 4.67 -12.57 -6.52
N ARG A 70 5.53 -13.45 -7.06
CA ARG A 70 6.99 -13.24 -7.03
C ARG A 70 7.41 -11.99 -7.78
N ARG A 71 6.81 -11.73 -8.95
CA ARG A 71 7.07 -10.50 -9.70
C ARG A 71 6.62 -9.27 -8.94
N PHE A 72 5.43 -9.31 -8.34
CA PHE A 72 4.95 -8.20 -7.53
C PHE A 72 5.87 -7.97 -6.32
N LYS A 73 6.26 -9.03 -5.61
CA LYS A 73 7.23 -8.97 -4.52
C LYS A 73 8.56 -8.36 -4.94
N HIS A 74 9.04 -8.69 -6.15
CA HIS A 74 10.27 -8.11 -6.69
C HIS A 74 10.18 -6.59 -6.84
N ILE A 75 9.05 -6.07 -7.35
CA ILE A 75 8.81 -4.62 -7.48
C ILE A 75 8.81 -3.97 -6.10
N VAL A 76 8.08 -4.54 -5.13
CA VAL A 76 8.04 -4.03 -3.76
C VAL A 76 9.45 -3.98 -3.14
N GLU A 77 10.20 -5.07 -3.23
CA GLU A 77 11.52 -5.19 -2.59
C GLU A 77 12.60 -4.29 -3.22
N ASN A 78 12.56 -4.08 -4.54
CA ASN A 78 13.64 -3.40 -5.25
C ASN A 78 13.32 -1.95 -5.59
N ASP A 79 12.04 -1.64 -5.84
CA ASP A 79 11.62 -0.33 -6.32
C ASP A 79 10.92 0.45 -5.20
N GLU A 80 9.90 -0.13 -4.56
CA GLU A 80 9.12 0.58 -3.55
C GLU A 80 9.87 0.79 -2.23
N ILE A 81 10.52 -0.25 -1.68
CA ILE A 81 11.39 -0.09 -0.50
C ILE A 81 12.50 0.92 -0.78
N LYS A 82 13.04 0.92 -2.00
CA LYS A 82 14.06 1.89 -2.40
C LYS A 82 13.51 3.31 -2.38
N PHE A 83 12.30 3.52 -2.90
CA PHE A 83 11.61 4.81 -2.82
C PHE A 83 11.53 5.34 -1.37
N PHE A 84 11.07 4.51 -0.43
CA PHE A 84 10.96 4.92 0.98
C PHE A 84 12.31 5.18 1.64
N THR A 85 13.30 4.33 1.39
CA THR A 85 14.64 4.47 1.98
C THR A 85 15.35 5.72 1.46
N ASP A 86 15.25 6.02 0.16
CA ASP A 86 15.74 7.28 -0.42
C ASP A 86 15.03 8.49 0.21
N PHE A 87 13.71 8.42 0.40
CA PHE A 87 12.95 9.46 1.07
C PHE A 87 13.43 9.68 2.51
N PHE A 88 13.69 8.61 3.27
CA PHE A 88 14.19 8.71 4.63
C PHE A 88 15.59 9.33 4.70
N VAL A 89 16.50 8.93 3.80
CA VAL A 89 17.85 9.53 3.71
C VAL A 89 17.75 11.02 3.41
N LYS A 90 16.98 11.42 2.40
CA LYS A 90 16.79 12.83 2.01
C LYS A 90 16.27 13.70 3.15
N ASN A 91 15.43 13.12 4.03
CA ASN A 91 14.76 13.84 5.10
C ASN A 91 15.38 13.62 6.48
N ASN A 92 16.54 12.95 6.58
CA ASN A 92 17.20 12.60 7.84
C ASN A 92 16.30 11.83 8.82
N ILE A 93 15.49 10.91 8.30
CA ILE A 93 14.58 10.06 9.10
C ILE A 93 15.30 8.76 9.45
N ASN A 94 15.32 8.40 10.74
CA ASN A 94 15.86 7.13 11.21
C ASN A 94 14.71 6.14 11.48
N SER A 95 14.62 5.09 10.67
CA SER A 95 13.53 4.10 10.76
C SER A 95 13.59 3.17 11.98
N LYS A 96 14.73 3.09 12.68
CA LYS A 96 14.94 2.11 13.76
C LYS A 96 14.13 2.39 15.04
N ASN A 97 13.73 3.64 15.26
CA ASN A 97 13.06 4.08 16.49
C ASN A 97 11.71 4.77 16.20
N ILE A 98 11.05 4.37 15.11
CA ILE A 98 9.74 4.94 14.76
C ILE A 98 8.68 4.33 15.66
N GLU A 99 7.89 5.19 16.31
CA GLU A 99 6.66 4.77 16.96
C GLU A 99 5.54 4.63 15.91
N LEU A 100 4.98 3.43 15.80
CA LEU A 100 3.81 3.20 14.96
C LEU A 100 2.57 3.81 15.61
N SER A 101 1.74 4.45 14.78
CA SER A 101 0.44 4.94 15.17
C SER A 101 -0.48 3.79 15.59
N THR A 102 -1.49 4.06 16.41
CA THR A 102 -2.50 3.06 16.79
C THR A 102 -3.15 2.42 15.56
N CYS A 103 -3.55 3.24 14.58
CA CYS A 103 -4.16 2.78 13.33
C CYS A 103 -3.24 1.82 12.56
N THR A 104 -1.96 2.18 12.42
CA THR A 104 -0.97 1.33 11.75
C THR A 104 -0.80 0.00 12.48
N LYS A 105 -0.66 0.02 13.81
CA LYS A 105 -0.56 -1.22 14.62
C LYS A 105 -1.78 -2.11 14.46
N GLU A 106 -2.97 -1.53 14.54
CA GLU A 106 -4.24 -2.27 14.38
C GLU A 106 -4.36 -2.90 12.99
N TYR A 107 -3.97 -2.17 11.95
CA TYR A 107 -4.03 -2.70 10.59
C TYR A 107 -3.00 -3.81 10.34
N ILE A 108 -1.76 -3.67 10.84
CA ILE A 108 -0.75 -4.73 10.80
C ILE A 108 -1.24 -5.98 11.54
N ASN A 109 -1.82 -5.83 12.73
CA ASN A 109 -2.38 -6.96 13.47
C ASN A 109 -3.49 -7.66 12.68
N PHE A 110 -4.37 -6.88 12.03
CA PHE A 110 -5.40 -7.43 11.15
C PHE A 110 -4.79 -8.19 9.95
N MET A 111 -3.73 -7.67 9.34
CA MET A 111 -3.02 -8.37 8.27
C MET A 111 -2.43 -9.69 8.75
N ASP A 112 -1.79 -9.71 9.91
CA ASP A 112 -1.25 -10.92 10.53
C ASP A 112 -2.35 -11.95 10.81
N GLU A 113 -3.51 -11.53 11.34
CA GLU A 113 -4.67 -12.41 11.55
C GLU A 113 -5.17 -13.04 10.25
N VAL A 114 -5.30 -12.24 9.18
CA VAL A 114 -5.73 -12.72 7.87
C VAL A 114 -4.70 -13.66 7.24
N ILE A 115 -3.41 -13.34 7.29
CA ILE A 115 -2.33 -14.22 6.81
C ILE A 115 -2.37 -15.58 7.51
N ASN A 116 -2.61 -15.59 8.82
CA ASN A 116 -2.66 -16.80 9.64
C ASN A 116 -3.90 -17.67 9.35
N SER A 117 -4.94 -17.14 8.71
CA SER A 117 -6.11 -17.92 8.30
C SER A 117 -5.80 -18.99 7.23
N ASN A 118 -4.73 -18.80 6.45
CA ASN A 118 -4.42 -19.58 5.24
C ASN A 118 -5.52 -19.55 4.16
N ASP A 119 -6.51 -18.67 4.26
CA ASP A 119 -7.55 -18.52 3.25
C ASP A 119 -7.02 -17.66 2.10
N PHE A 120 -6.72 -18.30 0.97
CA PHE A 120 -6.21 -17.63 -0.22
C PHE A 120 -7.10 -16.48 -0.70
N VAL A 121 -8.43 -16.67 -0.67
CA VAL A 121 -9.36 -15.65 -1.15
C VAL A 121 -9.36 -14.47 -0.18
N LEU A 122 -9.40 -14.73 1.12
CA LEU A 122 -9.39 -13.68 2.13
C LEU A 122 -8.09 -12.85 2.08
N ILE A 123 -6.93 -13.51 1.98
CA ILE A 123 -5.63 -12.84 1.89
C ILE A 123 -5.54 -12.00 0.61
N LEU A 124 -5.97 -12.55 -0.53
CA LEU A 124 -5.98 -11.82 -1.80
C LEU A 124 -6.95 -10.64 -1.76
N SER A 125 -8.14 -10.79 -1.16
CA SER A 125 -9.11 -9.70 -1.02
C SER A 125 -8.60 -8.58 -0.11
N MET A 126 -7.88 -8.91 0.96
CA MET A 126 -7.24 -7.93 1.82
C MET A 126 -6.18 -7.13 1.07
N LEU A 127 -5.26 -7.81 0.37
CA LEU A 127 -4.24 -7.16 -0.46
C LEU A 127 -4.89 -6.24 -1.49
N LEU A 128 -5.92 -6.74 -2.17
CA LEU A 128 -6.65 -5.98 -3.19
C LEU A 128 -7.28 -4.70 -2.63
N ALA A 129 -7.82 -4.73 -1.41
CA ALA A 129 -8.44 -3.56 -0.80
C ALA A 129 -7.44 -2.42 -0.55
N GLY A 130 -6.19 -2.74 -0.21
CA GLY A 130 -5.10 -1.77 -0.09
C GLY A 130 -4.69 -1.22 -1.46
N GLU A 131 -4.25 -2.11 -2.36
CA GLU A 131 -3.72 -1.75 -3.68
C GLU A 131 -4.70 -0.92 -4.52
N TRP A 132 -5.99 -1.30 -4.51
CA TRP A 132 -6.98 -0.62 -5.34
C TRP A 132 -7.27 0.81 -4.85
N ILE A 133 -7.13 1.07 -3.55
CA ILE A 133 -7.26 2.45 -3.03
C ILE A 133 -6.16 3.33 -3.64
N TYR A 134 -4.91 2.86 -3.68
CA TYR A 134 -3.80 3.63 -4.26
C TYR A 134 -3.99 3.82 -5.76
N LEU A 135 -4.38 2.76 -6.48
CA LEU A 135 -4.72 2.83 -7.90
C LEU A 135 -5.78 3.89 -8.19
N GLU A 136 -6.92 3.83 -7.50
CA GLU A 136 -8.05 4.73 -7.78
C GLU A 136 -7.78 6.18 -7.35
N THR A 137 -6.97 6.33 -6.29
CA THR A 137 -6.59 7.63 -5.75
C THR A 137 -5.55 8.33 -6.61
N PHE A 138 -4.55 7.62 -7.13
CA PHE A 138 -3.37 8.26 -7.74
C PHE A 138 -3.25 8.11 -9.24
N SER A 139 -3.82 7.06 -9.85
CA SER A 139 -3.67 6.85 -11.29
C SER A 139 -4.34 7.94 -12.12
N ASN A 140 -3.60 8.44 -13.11
CA ASN A 140 -4.04 9.41 -14.11
C ASN A 140 -4.50 10.76 -13.52
N LYS A 141 -4.03 11.13 -12.31
CA LYS A 141 -4.44 12.40 -11.69
C LYS A 141 -3.68 13.63 -12.20
N ASN A 142 -2.72 13.48 -13.12
CA ASN A 142 -1.85 14.57 -13.60
C ASN A 142 -1.25 15.39 -12.44
N SER A 143 -0.76 14.71 -11.40
CA SER A 143 -0.24 15.37 -10.21
C SER A 143 1.15 15.95 -10.46
N GLN A 144 1.43 17.13 -9.90
CA GLN A 144 2.79 17.67 -9.81
C GLN A 144 3.58 17.11 -8.63
N ASN A 145 2.98 16.22 -7.83
CA ASN A 145 3.63 15.63 -6.68
C ASN A 145 4.62 14.54 -7.10
N ASP A 146 5.88 14.71 -6.73
CA ASP A 146 6.97 13.79 -7.11
C ASP A 146 6.74 12.35 -6.63
N TYR A 147 6.06 12.15 -5.50
CA TYR A 147 5.75 10.80 -5.03
C TYR A 147 4.76 10.11 -5.95
N ILE A 148 3.64 10.75 -6.30
CA ILE A 148 2.65 10.17 -7.22
C ILE A 148 3.31 9.82 -8.56
N ASN A 149 4.14 10.74 -9.09
CA ASN A 149 4.87 10.53 -10.34
C ASN A 149 5.94 9.44 -10.28
N THR A 150 6.43 9.10 -9.09
CA THR A 150 7.37 8.00 -8.87
C THR A 150 6.62 6.70 -8.70
N TRP A 151 5.57 6.70 -7.87
CA TRP A 151 4.70 5.56 -7.61
C TRP A 151 4.03 5.04 -8.89
N GLU A 152 3.52 5.91 -9.78
CA GLU A 152 2.91 5.51 -11.06
C GLU A 152 3.89 4.80 -12.04
N LYS A 153 5.20 4.81 -11.75
CA LYS A 153 6.24 4.18 -12.59
C LYS A 153 6.80 2.88 -12.02
N LEU A 154 6.41 2.52 -10.79
CA LEU A 154 6.73 1.23 -10.17
C LEU A 154 5.91 0.13 -10.87
#